data_AF-A0A946KAH9-F1
#
_entry.id   AF-A0A946KAH9-F1
#
_cell.length_a   1.000
_cell.length_b   1.000
_cell.length_c   1.000
_cell.angle_alpha   90.00
_cell.angle_beta   90.00
_cell.angle_gamma   90.00
#
_symmetry.space_group_name_H-M   'P 1'
#
loop_
_entity.id
_entity.type
_entity.pdbx_description
1 polymer ?
#
loop_
_entity_poly.entity_id
_entity_poly.type
_entity_poly.pdbx_seq_one_letter_code
_entity_poly.pdbx_strand_id
1 'polypeptide(L)'
;MSDRPNIPGMTQRVWICVLKTSDLVGLRRRADRPRVIVKALTKRPGLELDRWVKTSRRAKRMRVVNVVYEAMPKPAESGGRDCPFIKPEQKLDIDAAMKSMRQRLRCDGYTVNGDMTVWHLYIIELKPLVTGSDAPSGYLYVGQTSQPLEDRIRQHREGHHNPKGQRLHSSNCHRRFVRPRFDLLLEHFSQTLYCQEDALTAESDLRLAMEADGYVVDGGTEKLSVRRRALGIDD
;
A
#
# COMPACT_ATOMS: atom_id res chain seq x y z
N MET A 1 38.20 -5.17 -10.07
CA MET A 1 37.98 -4.34 -11.27
C MET A 1 37.12 -3.15 -10.89
N SER A 2 37.57 -1.97 -11.27
CA SER A 2 37.31 -0.64 -10.69
C SER A 2 35.83 -0.27 -10.54
N ASP A 3 35.40 0.02 -9.31
CA ASP A 3 34.34 1.01 -9.09
C ASP A 3 34.93 2.35 -9.56
N ARG A 4 34.51 2.83 -10.73
CA ARG A 4 34.95 4.15 -11.20
C ARG A 4 34.39 5.22 -10.24
N PRO A 5 35.22 6.18 -9.79
CA PRO A 5 34.74 7.27 -8.96
C PRO A 5 33.65 8.03 -9.71
N ASN A 6 32.60 8.40 -8.98
CA ASN A 6 31.45 9.12 -9.50
C ASN A 6 31.88 10.57 -9.79
N ILE A 7 32.40 10.83 -11.00
CA ILE A 7 32.79 12.17 -11.44
C ILE A 7 31.51 13.02 -11.56
N PRO A 8 31.39 14.14 -10.80
CA PRO A 8 30.25 15.06 -10.93
C PRO A 8 30.16 15.58 -12.38
N GLY A 9 28.99 15.42 -13.01
CA GLY A 9 28.74 15.88 -14.38
C GLY A 9 28.83 14.80 -15.47
N MET A 10 29.22 13.56 -15.15
CA MET A 10 29.25 12.50 -16.15
C MET A 10 27.85 11.92 -16.40
N THR A 11 27.35 12.07 -17.63
CA THR A 11 26.08 11.49 -18.07
C THR A 11 26.12 9.96 -17.99
N GLN A 12 25.18 9.35 -17.28
CA GLN A 12 25.11 7.90 -17.06
C GLN A 12 23.75 7.33 -17.44
N ARG A 13 23.76 6.20 -18.16
CA ARG A 13 22.56 5.40 -18.39
C ARG A 13 22.21 4.61 -17.14
N VAL A 14 20.94 4.66 -16.75
CA VAL A 14 20.41 3.91 -15.61
C VAL A 14 19.10 3.20 -15.96
N TRP A 15 18.91 2.03 -15.36
CA TRP A 15 17.76 1.16 -15.54
C TRP A 15 17.05 0.96 -14.21
N ILE A 16 15.73 0.83 -14.24
CA ILE A 16 14.94 0.52 -13.05
C ILE A 16 14.95 -1.00 -12.86
N CYS A 17 15.71 -1.47 -11.88
CA CYS A 17 15.86 -2.88 -11.59
C CYS A 17 15.05 -3.29 -10.36
N VAL A 18 14.44 -4.48 -10.43
CA VAL A 18 13.76 -5.14 -9.32
C VAL A 18 14.61 -6.32 -8.87
N LEU A 19 15.05 -6.28 -7.61
CA LEU A 19 16.06 -7.18 -7.08
C LEU A 19 15.47 -8.00 -5.94
N LYS A 20 15.45 -9.33 -6.07
CA LYS A 20 15.02 -10.25 -5.01
C LYS A 20 16.05 -10.22 -3.89
N THR A 21 15.58 -10.08 -2.66
CA THR A 21 16.41 -10.17 -1.44
C THR A 21 16.19 -11.48 -0.71
N SER A 22 17.18 -11.90 0.07
CA SER A 22 17.11 -13.10 0.91
C SER A 22 15.97 -13.03 1.93
N ASP A 23 15.40 -14.18 2.26
CA ASP A 23 14.35 -14.31 3.30
C ASP A 23 14.86 -14.19 4.72
N LEU A 24 16.18 -14.32 4.90
CA LEU A 24 16.85 -14.03 6.17
C LEU A 24 16.75 -12.55 6.58
N VAL A 25 16.14 -11.70 5.76
CA VAL A 25 15.87 -10.28 6.08
C VAL A 25 14.61 -10.13 6.96
N GLY A 26 13.76 -11.16 7.06
CA GLY A 26 12.60 -11.19 7.94
C GLY A 26 11.30 -11.46 7.20
N LEU A 27 10.18 -11.11 7.86
CA LEU A 27 8.83 -11.41 7.38
C LEU A 27 8.52 -10.76 6.01
N ARG A 28 7.50 -11.33 5.35
CA ARG A 28 6.93 -10.91 4.07
C ARG A 28 5.47 -10.53 4.25
N ARG A 29 4.94 -9.66 3.38
CA ARG A 29 3.53 -9.28 3.34
C ARG A 29 2.65 -10.41 2.80
N ARG A 30 3.18 -11.15 1.82
CA ARG A 30 2.55 -12.35 1.25
C ARG A 30 3.59 -13.46 1.13
N ALA A 31 3.19 -14.69 1.44
CA ALA A 31 4.14 -15.82 1.47
C ALA A 31 4.66 -16.19 0.08
N ASP A 32 3.80 -16.13 -0.94
CA ASP A 32 4.09 -16.43 -2.35
C ASP A 32 4.84 -15.30 -3.08
N ARG A 33 4.86 -14.07 -2.54
CA ARG A 33 5.58 -12.93 -3.14
C ARG A 33 6.93 -12.69 -2.44
N PRO A 34 8.04 -12.59 -3.18
CA PRO A 34 9.34 -12.37 -2.58
C PRO A 34 9.52 -10.94 -2.04
N ARG A 35 10.51 -10.76 -1.16
CA ARG A 35 11.01 -9.43 -0.78
C ARG A 35 11.84 -8.86 -1.93
N VAL A 36 11.52 -7.65 -2.36
CA VAL A 36 12.20 -7.00 -3.49
C VAL A 36 12.71 -5.61 -3.13
N ILE A 37 13.78 -5.21 -3.79
CA ILE A 37 14.29 -3.84 -3.75
C ILE A 37 14.19 -3.24 -5.15
N VAL A 38 13.61 -2.05 -5.25
CA VAL A 38 13.54 -1.27 -6.50
C VAL A 38 14.63 -0.21 -6.49
N LYS A 39 15.56 -0.28 -7.46
CA LYS A 39 16.70 0.65 -7.59
C LYS A 39 16.96 1.02 -9.05
N ALA A 40 17.33 2.29 -9.26
CA ALA A 40 18.01 2.70 -10.47
C ALA A 40 19.48 2.26 -10.42
N LEU A 41 19.92 1.45 -11.38
CA LEU A 41 21.29 0.92 -11.46
C LEU A 41 21.91 1.25 -12.82
N THR A 42 23.24 1.37 -12.86
CA THR A 42 24.03 1.58 -14.09
C THR A 42 24.35 0.26 -14.82
N LYS A 43 23.67 -0.84 -14.46
CA LYS A 43 23.91 -2.17 -15.02
C LYS A 43 22.72 -2.54 -15.90
N ARG A 44 22.99 -2.83 -17.18
CA ARG A 44 21.92 -3.16 -18.12
C ARG A 44 21.24 -4.46 -17.70
N PRO A 45 19.89 -4.53 -17.70
CA PRO A 45 19.16 -5.77 -17.46
C PRO A 45 19.62 -6.90 -18.40
N GLY A 46 19.79 -8.10 -17.84
CA GLY A 46 20.43 -9.24 -18.49
C GLY A 46 21.80 -9.53 -17.91
N LEU A 47 22.73 -9.97 -18.76
CA LEU A 47 24.01 -10.56 -18.38
C LEU A 47 24.87 -9.66 -17.48
N GLU A 48 24.87 -8.34 -17.70
CA GLU A 48 25.59 -7.38 -16.84
C GLU A 48 25.02 -7.30 -15.43
N LEU A 49 23.69 -7.22 -15.31
CA LEU A 49 23.00 -7.17 -14.03
C LEU A 49 23.14 -8.49 -13.27
N ASP A 50 23.04 -9.63 -13.97
CA ASP A 50 23.22 -10.96 -13.37
C ASP A 50 24.64 -11.13 -12.81
N ARG A 51 25.65 -10.70 -13.57
CA ARG A 51 27.05 -10.67 -13.10
C ARG A 51 27.19 -9.76 -11.88
N TRP A 52 26.54 -8.60 -11.88
CA TRP A 52 26.56 -7.68 -10.76
C TRP A 52 25.95 -8.30 -9.49
N VAL A 53 24.80 -8.97 -9.60
CA VAL A 53 24.17 -9.67 -8.47
C VAL A 53 25.11 -10.72 -7.86
N LYS A 54 25.79 -11.52 -8.70
CA LYS A 54 26.68 -12.59 -8.24
C LYS A 54 27.99 -12.08 -7.62
N THR A 55 28.58 -11.05 -8.20
CA THR A 55 29.96 -10.65 -7.90
C THR A 55 30.09 -9.41 -7.03
N SER A 56 29.10 -8.51 -7.05
CA SER A 56 29.24 -7.21 -6.40
C SER A 56 29.18 -7.32 -4.88
N ARG A 57 30.15 -6.69 -4.20
CA ARG A 57 30.10 -6.47 -2.75
C ARG A 57 28.85 -5.68 -2.33
N ARG A 58 28.38 -4.75 -3.16
CA ARG A 58 27.17 -3.96 -2.91
C ARG A 58 25.92 -4.83 -2.94
N ALA A 59 25.78 -5.71 -3.93
CA ALA A 59 24.66 -6.66 -4.01
C ALA A 59 24.63 -7.58 -2.78
N LYS A 60 25.79 -8.13 -2.40
CA LYS A 60 25.94 -8.97 -1.19
C LYS A 60 25.54 -8.23 0.09
N ARG A 61 25.98 -6.98 0.28
CA ARG A 61 25.59 -6.15 1.44
C ARG A 61 24.09 -5.90 1.49
N MET A 62 23.46 -5.70 0.33
CA MET A 62 22.01 -5.54 0.21
C MET A 62 21.25 -6.89 0.31
N ARG A 63 21.96 -8.01 0.48
CA ARG A 63 21.41 -9.38 0.50
C ARG A 63 20.58 -9.69 -0.75
N VAL A 64 20.97 -9.13 -1.89
CA VAL A 64 20.35 -9.43 -3.18
C VAL A 64 20.77 -10.84 -3.61
N VAL A 65 19.78 -11.68 -3.91
CA VAL A 65 19.99 -13.08 -4.30
C VAL A 65 19.67 -13.32 -5.76
N ASN A 66 18.76 -12.55 -6.36
CA ASN A 66 18.39 -12.70 -7.77
C ASN A 66 17.79 -11.41 -8.34
N VAL A 67 17.64 -11.36 -9.66
CA VAL A 67 16.85 -10.34 -10.37
C VAL A 67 15.42 -10.87 -10.60
N VAL A 68 14.43 -9.98 -10.56
CA VAL A 68 13.02 -10.31 -10.84
C VAL A 68 12.61 -9.61 -12.14
N TYR A 69 12.94 -10.22 -13.27
CA TYR A 69 12.80 -9.60 -14.59
C TYR A 69 11.34 -9.35 -14.98
N GLU A 70 10.45 -10.27 -14.59
CA GLU A 70 9.00 -10.20 -14.82
C GLU A 70 8.34 -9.01 -14.10
N ALA A 71 8.97 -8.50 -13.05
CA ALA A 71 8.49 -7.36 -12.27
C ALA A 71 9.07 -6.01 -12.73
N MET A 72 10.04 -6.02 -13.65
CA MET A 72 10.68 -4.82 -14.20
C MET A 72 9.79 -4.12 -15.24
N PRO A 73 10.08 -2.86 -15.64
CA PRO A 73 9.44 -2.26 -16.80
C PRO A 73 9.67 -3.12 -18.05
N LYS A 74 8.71 -3.11 -18.99
CA LYS A 74 8.90 -3.82 -20.26
C LYS A 74 10.12 -3.25 -21.00
N PRO A 75 10.78 -4.02 -21.89
CA PRO A 75 12.02 -3.58 -22.54
C PRO A 75 11.94 -2.20 -23.19
N ALA A 76 10.81 -1.88 -23.84
CA ALA A 76 10.57 -0.62 -24.55
C ALA A 76 9.92 0.49 -23.69
N GLU A 77 9.62 0.23 -22.41
CA GLU A 77 9.10 1.24 -21.49
C GLU A 77 10.24 2.03 -20.85
N SER A 78 9.97 3.26 -20.40
CA SER A 78 10.95 4.10 -19.71
C SER A 78 11.56 3.40 -18.48
N GLY A 79 12.89 3.32 -18.45
CA GLY A 79 13.64 2.59 -17.42
C GLY A 79 13.77 1.09 -17.67
N GLY A 80 13.16 0.59 -18.75
CA GLY A 80 13.28 -0.76 -19.26
C GLY A 80 14.60 -0.99 -20.00
N ARG A 81 14.87 -2.24 -20.38
CA ARG A 81 16.17 -2.69 -20.91
C ARG A 81 16.68 -1.85 -22.07
N ASP A 82 15.80 -1.46 -22.99
CA ASP A 82 16.16 -0.80 -24.25
C ASP A 82 15.90 0.71 -24.20
N CYS A 83 15.17 1.19 -23.19
CA CYS A 83 14.90 2.60 -22.94
C CYS A 83 15.42 3.05 -21.56
N PRO A 84 16.75 3.09 -21.32
CA PRO A 84 17.31 3.58 -20.06
C PRO A 84 17.04 5.08 -19.86
N PHE A 85 17.02 5.49 -18.60
CA PHE A 85 17.10 6.91 -18.26
C PHE A 85 18.54 7.42 -18.34
N ILE A 86 18.66 8.74 -18.49
CA ILE A 86 19.90 9.49 -18.57
C ILE A 86 20.02 10.38 -17.32
N LYS A 87 21.08 10.17 -16.53
CA LYS A 87 21.34 10.92 -15.30
C LYS A 87 22.53 11.87 -15.53
N PRO A 88 22.50 13.14 -15.06
CA PRO A 88 21.53 13.75 -14.13
C PRO A 88 20.22 14.30 -14.73
N GLU A 89 20.10 14.37 -16.04
CA GLU A 89 19.05 15.11 -16.76
C GLU A 89 17.64 14.65 -16.39
N GLN A 90 17.43 13.34 -16.28
CA GLN A 90 16.11 12.73 -16.03
C GLN A 90 15.94 12.28 -14.57
N LYS A 91 16.60 12.95 -13.61
CA LYS A 91 16.53 12.56 -12.19
C LYS A 91 15.09 12.52 -11.64
N LEU A 92 14.28 13.51 -11.97
CA LEU A 92 12.89 13.57 -11.52
C LEU A 92 12.06 12.41 -12.10
N ASP A 93 12.25 12.09 -13.38
CA ASP A 93 11.59 10.97 -14.04
C ASP A 93 12.00 9.63 -13.44
N ILE A 94 13.27 9.46 -13.10
CA ILE A 94 13.80 8.27 -12.42
C ILE A 94 13.11 8.10 -11.05
N ASP A 95 13.00 9.17 -10.28
CA ASP A 95 12.37 9.13 -8.95
C ASP A 95 10.87 8.85 -9.05
N ALA A 96 10.18 9.45 -10.03
CA ALA A 96 8.78 9.18 -10.33
C ALA A 96 8.56 7.72 -10.76
N ALA A 97 9.36 7.21 -11.70
CA ALA A 97 9.29 5.83 -12.17
C ALA A 97 9.56 4.83 -11.04
N MET A 98 10.56 5.08 -10.19
CA MET A 98 10.80 4.27 -9.00
C MET A 98 9.63 4.31 -8.02
N LYS A 99 9.00 5.47 -7.80
CA LYS A 99 7.84 5.61 -6.92
C LYS A 99 6.66 4.79 -7.46
N SER A 100 6.33 4.95 -8.74
CA SER A 100 5.25 4.19 -9.39
C SER A 100 5.51 2.69 -9.40
N MET A 101 6.74 2.26 -9.68
CA MET A 101 7.13 0.86 -9.63
C MET A 101 6.96 0.26 -8.23
N ARG A 102 7.43 0.97 -7.19
CA ARG A 102 7.24 0.53 -5.80
C ARG A 102 5.77 0.46 -5.44
N GLN A 103 4.96 1.41 -5.87
CA GLN A 103 3.52 1.39 -5.61
C GLN A 103 2.85 0.17 -6.25
N ARG A 104 3.07 -0.05 -7.55
CA ARG A 104 2.52 -1.21 -8.28
C ARG A 104 2.88 -2.52 -7.61
N LEU A 105 4.17 -2.75 -7.35
CA LEU A 105 4.62 -3.98 -6.70
C LEU A 105 4.08 -4.14 -5.29
N ARG A 106 3.91 -3.05 -4.54
CA ARG A 106 3.24 -3.13 -3.22
C ARG A 106 1.79 -3.57 -3.39
N CYS A 107 1.04 -3.01 -4.34
CA CYS A 107 -0.35 -3.42 -4.56
C CYS A 107 -0.45 -4.88 -5.04
N ASP A 108 0.54 -5.38 -5.79
CA ASP A 108 0.64 -6.79 -6.20
C ASP A 108 1.01 -7.77 -5.06
N GLY A 109 1.26 -7.25 -3.85
CA GLY A 109 1.55 -8.02 -2.63
C GLY A 109 3.04 -8.21 -2.32
N TYR A 110 3.96 -7.60 -3.07
CA TYR A 110 5.39 -7.69 -2.75
C TYR A 110 5.73 -6.91 -1.47
N THR A 111 6.74 -7.41 -0.74
CA THR A 111 7.43 -6.63 0.31
C THR A 111 8.53 -5.81 -0.34
N VAL A 112 8.21 -4.56 -0.66
CA VAL A 112 9.10 -3.66 -1.41
C VAL A 112 9.94 -2.82 -0.44
N ASN A 113 11.26 -2.88 -0.55
CA ASN A 113 12.19 -2.11 0.29
C ASN A 113 11.97 -2.30 1.80
N GLY A 114 11.44 -3.45 2.23
CA GLY A 114 11.12 -3.73 3.62
C GLY A 114 9.82 -3.11 4.13
N ASP A 115 9.04 -2.46 3.27
CA ASP A 115 7.70 -1.98 3.60
C ASP A 115 6.77 -3.17 3.86
N MET A 116 6.21 -3.22 5.07
CA MET A 116 5.29 -4.26 5.55
C MET A 116 3.85 -3.75 5.67
N THR A 117 3.59 -2.51 5.26
CA THR A 117 2.29 -1.85 5.37
C THR A 117 1.23 -2.68 4.65
N VAL A 118 0.22 -3.12 5.38
CA VAL A 118 -0.99 -3.75 4.85
C VAL A 118 -2.19 -2.99 5.39
N TRP A 119 -3.36 -3.19 4.82
CA TRP A 119 -4.57 -2.48 5.19
C TRP A 119 -5.65 -3.49 5.59
N HIS A 120 -6.41 -3.13 6.63
CA HIS A 120 -7.50 -3.92 7.17
C HIS A 120 -8.74 -3.05 7.33
N LEU A 121 -9.90 -3.63 7.06
CA LEU A 121 -11.19 -3.00 7.32
C LEU A 121 -11.64 -3.28 8.75
N TYR A 122 -12.49 -2.41 9.29
CA TYR A 122 -13.08 -2.58 10.60
C TYR A 122 -14.44 -1.88 10.72
N ILE A 123 -15.22 -2.37 11.68
CA ILE A 123 -16.56 -1.87 12.00
C ILE A 123 -16.60 -1.55 13.50
N ILE A 124 -17.15 -0.39 13.84
CA ILE A 124 -17.41 0.04 15.21
C ILE A 124 -18.90 0.34 15.34
N GLU A 125 -19.55 -0.22 16.36
CA GLU A 125 -20.90 0.11 16.75
C GLU A 125 -20.95 1.49 17.41
N LEU A 126 -21.92 2.30 17.01
CA LEU A 126 -22.14 3.66 17.51
C LEU A 126 -23.50 3.78 18.21
N LYS A 127 -23.55 4.66 19.21
CA LYS A 127 -24.82 5.07 19.83
C LYS A 127 -25.73 5.74 18.79
N PRO A 128 -27.01 5.31 18.65
CA PRO A 128 -27.94 5.84 17.65
C PRO A 128 -28.02 7.37 17.62
N LEU A 129 -28.22 7.95 16.43
CA LEU A 129 -28.32 9.40 16.25
C LEU A 129 -29.52 10.01 16.98
N VAL A 130 -30.65 9.30 16.97
CA VAL A 130 -31.91 9.70 17.59
C VAL A 130 -32.43 8.53 18.44
N THR A 131 -32.85 8.80 19.66
CA THR A 131 -33.56 7.84 20.51
C THR A 131 -34.92 7.55 19.88
N GLY A 132 -35.12 6.34 19.33
CA GLY A 132 -36.35 5.97 18.62
C GLY A 132 -36.29 6.06 17.09
N SER A 133 -35.10 6.13 16.47
CA SER A 133 -35.00 6.00 15.01
C SER A 133 -35.35 4.58 14.56
N ASP A 134 -36.25 4.46 13.58
CA ASP A 134 -36.65 3.21 12.91
C ASP A 134 -35.55 2.53 12.08
N ALA A 135 -34.26 2.84 12.30
CA ALA A 135 -33.17 2.09 11.69
C ALA A 135 -33.17 0.68 12.30
N PRO A 136 -33.59 -0.36 11.56
CA PRO A 136 -33.91 -1.65 12.14
C PRO A 136 -32.69 -2.35 12.73
N SER A 137 -31.49 -2.05 12.20
CA SER A 137 -30.27 -2.79 12.50
C SER A 137 -29.28 -2.05 13.41
N GLY A 138 -29.30 -0.71 13.44
CA GLY A 138 -28.46 0.13 14.31
C GLY A 138 -27.58 1.15 13.57
N TYR A 139 -26.58 1.70 14.27
CA TYR A 139 -25.65 2.72 13.73
C TYR A 139 -24.21 2.26 13.80
N LEU A 140 -23.49 2.30 12.67
CA LEU A 140 -22.13 1.83 12.54
C LEU A 140 -21.19 2.92 12.03
N TYR A 141 -19.91 2.77 12.37
CA TYR A 141 -18.78 3.43 11.71
C TYR A 141 -17.94 2.35 11.03
N VAL A 142 -17.69 2.51 9.74
CA VAL A 142 -16.74 1.68 9.00
C VAL A 142 -15.45 2.45 8.74
N GLY A 143 -14.34 1.73 8.67
CA GLY A 143 -13.04 2.33 8.45
C GLY A 143 -12.03 1.35 7.87
N GLN A 144 -10.95 1.89 7.33
CA GLN A 144 -9.73 1.14 7.03
C GLN A 144 -8.54 1.65 7.85
N THR A 145 -7.54 0.79 8.05
CA THR A 145 -6.28 1.20 8.69
C THR A 145 -5.11 0.33 8.27
N SER A 146 -3.92 0.92 8.28
CA SER A 146 -2.64 0.21 8.18
C SER A 146 -1.91 0.04 9.51
N GLN A 147 -2.50 0.55 10.60
CA GLN A 147 -2.01 0.33 11.95
C GLN A 147 -2.58 -0.99 12.49
N PRO A 148 -2.01 -1.54 13.57
CA PRO A 148 -2.68 -2.59 14.34
C PRO A 148 -4.11 -2.18 14.67
N LEU A 149 -5.06 -3.08 14.44
CA LEU A 149 -6.48 -2.78 14.53
C LEU A 149 -6.88 -2.30 15.93
N GLU A 150 -6.33 -2.92 16.96
CA GLU A 150 -6.52 -2.54 18.35
C GLU A 150 -6.09 -1.08 18.63
N ASP A 151 -4.93 -0.67 18.11
CA ASP A 151 -4.43 0.70 18.25
C ASP A 151 -5.34 1.69 17.54
N ARG A 152 -5.83 1.35 16.34
CA ARG A 152 -6.76 2.20 15.60
C ARG A 152 -8.10 2.37 16.33
N ILE A 153 -8.63 1.29 16.90
CA ILE A 153 -9.86 1.32 17.68
C ILE A 153 -9.66 2.14 18.96
N ARG A 154 -8.50 1.97 19.62
CA ARG A 154 -8.12 2.76 20.79
C ARG A 154 -8.05 4.25 20.47
N GLN A 155 -7.50 4.62 19.30
CA GLN A 155 -7.48 6.02 18.84
C GLN A 155 -8.88 6.63 18.80
N HIS A 156 -9.85 5.92 18.22
CA HIS A 156 -11.25 6.37 18.18
C HIS A 156 -11.89 6.38 19.56
N ARG A 157 -11.71 5.34 20.36
CA ARG A 157 -12.32 5.24 21.70
C ARG A 157 -11.84 6.34 22.63
N GLU A 158 -10.54 6.61 22.67
CA GLU A 158 -9.92 7.51 23.65
C GLU A 158 -9.71 8.93 23.12
N GLY A 159 -10.04 9.21 21.86
CA GLY A 159 -9.98 10.57 21.33
C GLY A 159 -8.54 11.05 21.09
N HIS A 160 -7.67 10.19 20.56
CA HIS A 160 -6.23 10.48 20.43
C HIS A 160 -5.92 11.66 19.49
N HIS A 161 -4.81 12.34 19.81
CA HIS A 161 -4.17 13.39 19.02
C HIS A 161 -2.69 13.04 18.81
N ASN A 162 -2.08 13.53 17.72
CA ASN A 162 -0.64 13.41 17.52
C ASN A 162 0.13 14.45 18.37
N PRO A 163 1.47 14.37 18.47
CA PRO A 163 2.27 15.33 19.24
C PRO A 163 2.13 16.81 18.80
N LYS A 164 1.60 17.05 17.60
CA LYS A 164 1.31 18.39 17.06
C LYS A 164 -0.12 18.85 17.35
N GLY A 165 -0.88 18.09 18.14
CA GLY A 165 -2.28 18.38 18.48
C GLY A 165 -3.29 18.07 17.37
N GLN A 166 -2.88 17.40 16.28
CA GLN A 166 -3.82 17.04 15.22
C GLN A 166 -4.60 15.78 15.59
N ARG A 167 -5.91 15.81 15.35
CA ARG A 167 -6.83 14.73 15.67
C ARG A 167 -6.53 13.46 14.87
N LEU A 168 -6.43 12.33 15.56
CA LEU A 168 -6.20 11.00 14.94
C LEU A 168 -7.46 10.14 14.85
N HIS A 169 -8.62 10.65 15.29
CA HIS A 169 -9.89 9.93 15.31
C HIS A 169 -11.01 10.65 14.54
N SER A 170 -12.08 9.91 14.22
CA SER A 170 -13.34 10.49 13.78
C SER A 170 -14.09 11.02 15.00
N SER A 171 -14.47 12.30 14.98
CA SER A 171 -15.20 12.94 16.08
C SER A 171 -16.50 12.21 16.42
N ASN A 172 -17.20 11.74 15.39
CA ASN A 172 -18.49 11.08 15.56
C ASN A 172 -18.29 9.68 16.14
N CYS A 173 -17.31 8.94 15.60
CA CYS A 173 -16.93 7.62 16.11
C CYS A 173 -16.51 7.70 17.58
N HIS A 174 -15.68 8.68 17.96
CA HIS A 174 -15.27 8.88 19.36
C HIS A 174 -16.45 9.22 20.28
N ARG A 175 -17.26 10.22 19.90
CA ARG A 175 -18.38 10.68 20.74
C ARG A 175 -19.41 9.59 21.01
N ARG A 176 -19.62 8.69 20.04
CA ARG A 176 -20.69 7.69 20.06
C ARG A 176 -20.18 6.26 20.20
N PHE A 177 -18.89 6.07 20.47
CA PHE A 177 -18.28 4.74 20.54
C PHE A 177 -19.05 3.81 21.48
N VAL A 178 -19.43 2.62 21.00
CA VAL A 178 -19.97 1.53 21.83
C VAL A 178 -18.94 0.41 21.92
N ARG A 179 -18.68 -0.29 20.82
CA ARG A 179 -17.75 -1.44 20.76
C ARG A 179 -17.34 -1.76 19.33
N PRO A 180 -16.18 -2.41 19.10
CA PRO A 180 -15.88 -2.99 17.79
C PRO A 180 -16.84 -4.16 17.48
N ARG A 181 -17.17 -4.33 16.19
CA ARG A 181 -18.07 -5.38 15.68
C ARG A 181 -17.42 -6.21 14.58
N PHE A 182 -16.38 -6.95 14.96
CA PHE A 182 -15.71 -7.85 14.02
C PHE A 182 -16.60 -9.02 13.57
N ASP A 183 -17.63 -9.34 14.36
CA ASP A 183 -18.67 -10.32 14.01
C ASP A 183 -19.51 -9.92 12.80
N LEU A 184 -19.58 -8.62 12.46
CA LEU A 184 -20.28 -8.13 11.28
C LEU A 184 -19.39 -8.06 10.03
N LEU A 185 -18.08 -8.29 10.17
CA LEU A 185 -17.15 -8.21 9.05
C LEU A 185 -17.15 -9.53 8.27
N LEU A 186 -17.86 -9.55 7.15
CA LEU A 186 -17.94 -10.74 6.28
C LEU A 186 -16.55 -11.20 5.82
N GLU A 187 -16.40 -12.50 5.54
CA GLU A 187 -15.11 -13.13 5.23
C GLU A 187 -14.36 -12.41 4.08
N HIS A 188 -15.08 -12.01 3.02
CA HIS A 188 -14.47 -11.30 1.89
C HIS A 188 -14.00 -9.87 2.21
N PHE A 189 -14.47 -9.27 3.31
CA PHE A 189 -13.97 -8.00 3.84
C PHE A 189 -12.86 -8.16 4.89
N SER A 190 -12.69 -9.37 5.44
CA SER A 190 -11.65 -9.69 6.43
C SER A 190 -10.26 -9.89 5.82
N GLN A 191 -10.16 -9.96 4.49
CA GLN A 191 -8.92 -10.18 3.77
C GLN A 191 -7.90 -9.04 3.95
N THR A 192 -6.62 -9.39 3.96
CA THR A 192 -5.53 -8.41 3.98
C THR A 192 -5.45 -7.68 2.65
N LEU A 193 -5.50 -6.34 2.68
CA LEU A 193 -5.42 -5.51 1.49
C LEU A 193 -4.00 -4.93 1.34
N TYR A 194 -3.44 -5.04 0.14
CA TYR A 194 -2.05 -4.65 -0.11
C TYR A 194 -1.91 -3.25 -0.73
N CYS A 195 -3.00 -2.67 -1.20
CA CYS A 195 -3.05 -1.34 -1.80
C CYS A 195 -3.99 -0.46 -0.98
N GLN A 196 -3.60 0.80 -0.75
CA GLN A 196 -4.48 1.75 -0.08
C GLN A 196 -5.72 2.06 -0.92
N GLU A 197 -5.57 2.15 -2.25
CA GLU A 197 -6.70 2.39 -3.16
C GLU A 197 -7.72 1.24 -3.10
N ASP A 198 -7.24 -0.01 -3.04
CA ASP A 198 -8.09 -1.18 -2.86
C ASP A 198 -8.77 -1.15 -1.49
N ALA A 199 -8.06 -0.71 -0.44
CA ALA A 199 -8.63 -0.55 0.90
C ALA A 199 -9.73 0.51 0.95
N LEU A 200 -9.54 1.67 0.31
CA LEU A 200 -10.57 2.72 0.20
C LEU A 200 -11.79 2.23 -0.60
N THR A 201 -11.55 1.46 -1.66
CA THR A 201 -12.63 0.87 -2.47
C THR A 201 -13.43 -0.13 -1.64
N ALA A 202 -12.74 -1.05 -0.96
CA ALA A 202 -13.37 -2.07 -0.13
C ALA A 202 -14.06 -1.48 1.11
N GLU A 203 -13.56 -0.38 1.66
CA GLU A 203 -14.22 0.38 2.74
C GLU A 203 -15.56 0.97 2.28
N SER A 204 -15.62 1.55 1.07
CA SER A 204 -16.89 2.02 0.49
C SER A 204 -17.83 0.88 0.13
N ASP A 205 -17.33 -0.25 -0.35
CA ASP A 205 -18.15 -1.44 -0.59
C ASP A 205 -18.73 -2.01 0.71
N LEU A 206 -17.92 -2.06 1.77
CA LEU A 206 -18.37 -2.47 3.10
C LEU A 206 -19.47 -1.55 3.63
N ARG A 207 -19.31 -0.22 3.44
CA ARG A 207 -20.36 0.74 3.77
C ARG A 207 -21.67 0.41 3.05
N LEU A 208 -21.62 0.22 1.74
CA LEU A 208 -22.81 -0.07 0.94
C LEU A 208 -23.48 -1.39 1.36
N ALA A 209 -22.70 -2.42 1.67
CA ALA A 209 -23.22 -3.68 2.18
C ALA A 209 -23.96 -3.49 3.51
N MET A 210 -23.37 -2.75 4.45
CA MET A 210 -24.01 -2.46 5.75
C MET A 210 -25.25 -1.57 5.60
N GLU A 211 -25.24 -0.58 4.69
CA GLU A 211 -26.42 0.22 4.35
C GLU A 211 -27.55 -0.66 3.78
N ALA A 212 -27.21 -1.63 2.91
CA ALA A 212 -28.17 -2.59 2.37
C ALA A 212 -28.76 -3.53 3.44
N ASP A 213 -27.98 -3.87 4.47
CA ASP A 213 -28.41 -4.64 5.65
C ASP A 213 -29.24 -3.79 6.65
N GLY A 214 -29.57 -2.55 6.31
CA GLY A 214 -30.43 -1.67 7.10
C GLY A 214 -29.73 -0.91 8.23
N TYR A 215 -28.39 -0.89 8.24
CA TYR A 215 -27.64 -0.04 9.17
C TYR A 215 -27.55 1.39 8.66
N VAL A 216 -27.58 2.35 9.59
CA VAL A 216 -27.02 3.69 9.31
C VAL A 216 -25.50 3.56 9.40
N VAL A 217 -24.76 4.17 8.47
CA VAL A 217 -23.31 4.03 8.41
C VAL A 217 -22.60 5.39 8.27
N ASP A 218 -21.57 5.59 9.09
CA ASP A 218 -20.58 6.66 8.98
C ASP A 218 -19.22 6.10 8.53
N GLY A 219 -18.35 6.94 7.95
CA GLY A 219 -17.08 6.52 7.33
C GLY A 219 -17.23 5.97 5.90
N GLY A 220 -16.16 5.43 5.31
CA GLY A 220 -16.19 4.82 3.96
C GLY A 220 -16.63 5.73 2.83
N THR A 221 -16.39 7.03 2.94
CA THR A 221 -16.94 8.06 2.03
C THR A 221 -16.08 8.33 0.79
N GLU A 222 -14.79 8.03 0.86
CA GLU A 222 -13.75 8.50 -0.04
C GLU A 222 -13.95 8.02 -1.48
N LYS A 223 -14.49 6.81 -1.66
CA LYS A 223 -14.83 6.23 -2.97
C LYS A 223 -16.32 6.02 -3.16
N LEU A 224 -17.16 6.43 -2.21
CA LEU A 224 -18.57 6.06 -2.15
C LEU A 224 -19.35 6.46 -3.41
N SER A 225 -19.21 7.71 -3.86
CA SER A 225 -19.91 8.21 -5.05
C SER A 225 -19.46 7.54 -6.35
N VAL A 226 -18.20 7.11 -6.42
CA VAL A 226 -17.67 6.35 -7.56
C VAL A 226 -18.26 4.94 -7.54
N ARG A 227 -18.35 4.33 -6.35
CA ARG A 227 -18.90 2.98 -6.17
C ARG A 227 -20.39 2.91 -6.42
N ARG A 228 -21.17 3.87 -5.93
CA ARG A 228 -22.62 3.94 -6.20
C ARG A 228 -22.92 4.02 -7.69
N ARG A 229 -22.22 4.88 -8.43
CA ARG A 229 -22.33 4.95 -9.90
C ARG A 229 -21.91 3.65 -10.59
N ALA A 230 -20.80 3.05 -10.15
CA ALA A 230 -20.34 1.76 -10.71
C ALA A 230 -21.31 0.60 -10.49
N LEU A 231 -22.16 0.70 -9.47
CA LEU A 231 -23.20 -0.29 -9.12
C LEU A 231 -24.60 0.10 -9.62
N GLY A 232 -24.76 1.25 -10.30
CA GLY A 232 -26.06 1.73 -10.78
C GLY A 232 -27.03 2.12 -9.64
N ILE A 233 -26.50 2.55 -8.49
CA ILE A 233 -27.31 3.00 -7.35
C ILE A 233 -27.69 4.48 -7.51
N ASP A 234 -26.72 5.30 -7.95
CA ASP A 234 -26.91 6.70 -8.26
C ASP A 234 -26.76 6.85 -9.78
N ASP A 235 -27.87 7.00 -10.50
CA ASP A 235 -27.91 7.35 -11.92
C ASP A 235 -27.70 8.87 -12.13
#